data_AF-A0A2H0WGZ0-F1
#
_entry.id   AF-A0A2H0WGZ0-F1
#
_cell.length_a   1.000
_cell.length_b   1.000
_cell.length_c   1.000
_cell.angle_alpha   90.00
_cell.angle_beta   90.00
_cell.angle_gamma   90.00
#
_symmetry.space_group_name_H-M   'P 1'
#
loop_
_entity.id
_entity.type
_entity.pdbx_description
1 polymer ?
#
loop_
_entity_poly.entity_id
_entity_poly.type
_entity_poly.pdbx_seq_one_letter_code
_entity_poly.pdbx_strand_id
1 'polypeptide(L)'
;MSLFTVRNFLSCLVFIFSLLSVHSAKAVGFGAGDQFSATLLVGDLMVYCRSFEGFQVAHFSCRGDLLEPTNQDYFYGPQGLTADKVFLTATREDGSQKNKSSKYDSQKGRSKDRFNLWIWTLLQKPLLDDGRNMISYEFKKGNQSVAQGQLVVTVSRMPSKQCPSGSYNSGVSQDCENQITSCDRYFAQNNYCQ
;
A
#
# COMPACT_ATOMS: atom_id res chain seq x y z
N MET A 1 63.57 56.04 8.47
CA MET A 1 62.55 56.16 9.53
C MET A 1 61.59 57.25 9.07
N SER A 2 60.31 57.08 8.78
CA SER A 2 59.36 56.01 9.12
C SER A 2 58.18 56.03 8.13
N LEU A 3 57.85 54.83 7.63
CA LEU A 3 56.52 54.23 7.46
C LEU A 3 55.30 55.15 7.24
N PHE A 4 54.81 55.18 5.98
CA PHE A 4 53.48 55.63 5.61
C PHE A 4 52.47 54.47 5.60
N THR A 5 51.28 54.79 6.08
CA THR A 5 50.13 53.97 6.43
C THR A 5 49.50 53.23 5.24
N VAL A 6 49.37 51.91 5.33
CA VAL A 6 48.60 51.08 4.39
C VAL A 6 47.12 51.09 4.81
N ARG A 7 46.25 51.54 3.89
CA ARG A 7 44.79 51.50 4.01
C ARG A 7 44.29 50.05 3.99
N ASN A 8 43.62 49.64 5.08
CA ASN A 8 42.84 48.41 5.14
C ASN A 8 41.58 48.52 4.29
N PHE A 9 41.67 48.06 3.05
CA PHE A 9 40.53 47.64 2.24
C PHE A 9 40.81 46.19 1.90
N LEU A 10 40.06 45.22 2.46
CA LEU A 10 39.66 44.02 1.73
C LEU A 10 38.73 43.10 2.55
N SER A 11 37.58 42.85 1.94
CA SER A 11 36.83 41.59 1.97
C SER A 11 36.34 41.06 3.31
N CYS A 12 35.25 41.67 3.79
CA CYS A 12 34.23 40.94 4.53
C CYS A 12 33.46 40.07 3.51
N LEU A 13 34.01 38.89 3.20
CA LEU A 13 33.40 37.90 2.32
C LEU A 13 32.26 37.24 3.10
N VAL A 14 31.09 37.88 3.08
CA VAL A 14 29.84 37.34 3.61
C VAL A 14 29.48 36.13 2.75
N PHE A 15 29.88 34.94 3.20
CA PHE A 15 29.44 33.66 2.68
C PHE A 15 27.94 33.54 3.00
N ILE A 16 27.10 34.08 2.11
CA ILE A 16 25.66 33.80 2.10
C ILE A 16 25.54 32.33 1.70
N PHE A 17 25.60 31.45 2.71
CA PHE A 17 25.21 30.05 2.58
C PHE A 17 23.70 30.05 2.31
N SER A 18 23.34 30.17 1.03
CA SER A 18 21.98 29.97 0.55
C SER A 18 21.56 28.56 0.95
N LEU A 19 20.86 28.48 2.09
CA LEU A 19 20.05 27.36 2.53
C LEU A 19 18.92 27.19 1.50
N LEU A 20 19.27 26.62 0.35
CA LEU A 20 18.30 26.06 -0.58
C LEU A 20 17.68 24.88 0.15
N SER A 21 16.57 25.14 0.84
CA SER A 21 15.69 24.13 1.40
C SER A 21 15.23 23.22 0.25
N VAL A 22 15.96 22.12 0.07
CA VAL A 22 15.60 21.06 -0.86
C VAL A 22 14.29 20.47 -0.33
N HIS A 23 13.17 21.01 -0.82
CA HIS A 23 11.87 20.43 -0.55
C HIS A 23 11.86 19.09 -1.26
N SER A 24 12.02 18.02 -0.49
CA SER A 24 11.87 16.65 -0.98
C SER A 24 10.42 16.49 -1.44
N ALA A 25 10.17 16.73 -2.73
CA ALA A 25 8.91 16.38 -3.34
C ALA A 25 8.72 14.87 -3.14
N LYS A 26 7.62 14.49 -2.50
CA LYS A 26 7.29 13.08 -2.32
C LYS A 26 7.21 12.45 -3.71
N ALA A 27 7.97 11.38 -3.95
CA ALA A 27 7.97 10.70 -5.23
C ALA A 27 6.54 10.23 -5.58
N VAL A 28 6.17 10.32 -6.86
CA VAL A 28 4.88 9.81 -7.35
C VAL A 28 4.89 8.30 -7.21
N GLY A 29 3.87 7.72 -6.58
CA GLY A 29 3.80 6.28 -6.33
C GLY A 29 2.98 5.91 -5.10
N PHE A 30 3.06 4.65 -4.70
CA PHE A 30 2.42 4.19 -3.48
C PHE A 30 3.18 4.69 -2.25
N GLY A 31 2.47 5.00 -1.16
CA GLY A 31 3.08 5.47 0.09
C GLY A 31 4.00 4.44 0.75
N ALA A 32 3.73 3.16 0.53
CA ALA A 32 4.53 2.01 0.94
C ALA A 32 5.81 1.82 0.11
N GLY A 33 5.96 2.52 -1.02
CA GLY A 33 7.08 2.36 -1.95
C GLY A 33 6.72 1.46 -3.14
N ASP A 34 7.75 0.90 -3.78
CA ASP A 34 7.65 0.12 -5.00
C ASP A 34 8.10 -1.35 -4.84
N GLN A 35 8.49 -1.75 -3.63
CA GLN A 35 8.85 -3.12 -3.29
C GLN A 35 7.84 -3.69 -2.29
N PHE A 36 7.24 -4.82 -2.66
CA PHE A 36 6.31 -5.54 -1.81
C PHE A 36 6.72 -7.01 -1.70
N SER A 37 6.26 -7.65 -0.63
CA SER A 37 6.45 -9.08 -0.40
C SER A 37 5.11 -9.75 -0.20
N ALA A 38 4.82 -10.78 -0.98
CA ALA A 38 3.60 -11.56 -0.87
C ALA A 38 3.89 -12.89 -0.17
N THR A 39 3.15 -13.19 0.89
CA THR A 39 3.31 -14.41 1.68
C THR A 39 1.98 -15.16 1.74
N LEU A 40 2.01 -16.46 1.42
CA LEU A 40 0.88 -17.35 1.68
C LEU A 40 0.88 -17.74 3.16
N LEU A 41 -0.21 -17.48 3.85
CA LEU A 41 -0.47 -17.90 5.22
C LEU A 41 -1.30 -19.17 5.21
N VAL A 42 -0.93 -20.13 6.05
CA VAL A 42 -1.65 -21.39 6.24
C VAL A 42 -1.86 -21.66 7.72
N GLY A 43 -2.96 -22.32 8.08
CA GLY A 43 -3.30 -22.59 9.47
C GLY A 43 -4.54 -23.46 9.62
N ASP A 44 -4.74 -23.98 10.82
CA ASP A 44 -5.93 -24.78 11.18
C ASP A 44 -6.64 -24.13 12.36
N LEU A 45 -7.96 -24.00 12.24
CA LEU A 45 -8.80 -23.29 13.19
C LEU A 45 -9.98 -24.17 13.59
N MET A 46 -10.21 -24.28 14.90
CA MET A 46 -11.43 -24.87 15.46
C MET A 46 -12.35 -23.78 16.03
N VAL A 47 -13.58 -23.70 15.55
CA VAL A 47 -14.58 -22.73 16.01
C VAL A 47 -15.67 -23.46 16.78
N TYR A 48 -15.94 -23.02 18.00
CA TYR A 48 -17.02 -23.54 18.83
C TYR A 48 -18.15 -22.51 18.89
N CYS A 49 -19.29 -22.80 18.27
CA CYS A 49 -20.43 -21.87 18.24
C CYS A 49 -21.51 -22.34 19.20
N ARG A 50 -21.91 -21.47 20.13
CA ARG A 50 -23.03 -21.70 21.04
C ARG A 50 -24.10 -20.63 20.81
N SER A 51 -25.27 -21.06 20.37
CA SER A 51 -26.45 -20.20 20.19
C SER A 51 -27.64 -20.77 20.97
N PHE A 52 -28.78 -20.07 20.93
CA PHE A 52 -30.05 -20.58 21.46
C PHE A 52 -30.53 -21.87 20.76
N GLU A 53 -30.01 -22.15 19.55
CA GLU A 53 -30.38 -23.31 18.73
C GLU A 53 -29.49 -24.52 19.01
N GLY A 54 -28.38 -24.36 19.73
CA GLY A 54 -27.53 -25.47 20.15
C GLY A 54 -26.03 -25.16 20.13
N PHE A 55 -25.24 -26.24 20.12
CA PHE A 55 -23.79 -26.21 20.08
C PHE A 55 -23.30 -26.82 18.76
N GLN A 56 -22.42 -26.11 18.07
CA GLN A 56 -21.79 -26.54 16.83
C GLN A 56 -20.27 -26.39 16.94
N VAL A 57 -19.55 -27.25 16.23
CA VAL A 57 -18.09 -27.17 16.10
C VAL A 57 -17.74 -27.23 14.63
N ALA A 58 -16.95 -26.27 14.17
CA ALA A 58 -16.41 -26.24 12.82
C ALA A 58 -14.89 -26.38 12.87
N HIS A 59 -14.34 -27.11 11.91
CA HIS A 59 -12.90 -27.18 11.67
C HIS A 59 -12.61 -26.57 10.31
N PHE A 60 -11.76 -25.56 10.28
CA PHE A 60 -11.38 -24.84 9.07
C PHE A 60 -9.89 -24.98 8.82
N SER A 61 -9.52 -25.41 7.62
CA SER A 61 -8.15 -25.24 7.11
C SER A 61 -8.07 -23.90 6.39
N CYS A 62 -7.41 -22.95 7.02
CA CYS A 62 -7.31 -21.57 6.60
C CYS A 62 -6.14 -21.36 5.63
N ARG A 63 -6.40 -20.59 4.57
CA ARG A 63 -5.40 -20.06 3.65
C ARG A 63 -5.67 -18.57 3.45
N GLY A 64 -4.64 -17.75 3.48
CA GLY A 64 -4.75 -16.31 3.27
C GLY A 64 -3.50 -15.75 2.62
N ASP A 65 -3.63 -14.63 1.93
CA ASP A 65 -2.50 -13.93 1.33
C ASP A 65 -2.23 -12.62 2.08
N LEU A 66 -0.95 -12.41 2.43
CA LEU A 66 -0.46 -11.17 3.03
C LEU A 66 0.47 -10.46 2.05
N LEU A 67 0.14 -9.22 1.69
CA LEU A 67 1.08 -8.30 1.05
C LEU A 67 1.67 -7.36 2.09
N GLU A 68 2.97 -7.42 2.26
CA GLU A 68 3.74 -6.50 3.09
C GLU A 68 4.31 -5.35 2.23
N PRO A 69 4.28 -4.10 2.73
CA PRO A 69 3.81 -3.71 4.06
C PRO A 69 2.28 -3.50 4.16
N THR A 70 1.54 -3.54 3.04
CA THR A 70 0.09 -3.34 3.06
C THR A 70 -0.64 -3.91 1.83
N ASN A 71 -1.83 -4.47 2.05
CA ASN A 71 -2.73 -4.94 0.99
C ASN A 71 -3.44 -3.81 0.20
N GLN A 72 -3.44 -2.58 0.74
CA GLN A 72 -4.05 -1.41 0.11
C GLN A 72 -3.22 -0.16 0.36
N ASP A 73 -3.20 0.81 -0.56
CA ASP A 73 -2.45 2.04 -0.32
C ASP A 73 -2.98 3.26 -1.08
N TYR A 74 -2.70 4.45 -0.56
CA TYR A 74 -2.88 5.69 -1.30
C TYR A 74 -1.84 5.81 -2.41
N PHE A 75 -2.26 6.38 -3.53
CA PHE A 75 -1.33 6.80 -4.58
C PHE A 75 -1.00 8.28 -4.39
N TYR A 76 0.26 8.59 -4.15
CA TYR A 76 0.77 9.95 -3.97
C TYR A 76 1.19 10.54 -5.32
N GLY A 77 0.93 11.83 -5.48
CA GLY A 77 1.31 12.62 -6.65
C GLY A 77 1.73 14.04 -6.23
N PRO A 78 1.88 14.96 -7.18
CA PRO A 78 2.23 16.34 -6.87
C PRO A 78 1.12 17.05 -6.07
N GLN A 79 1.51 17.70 -4.97
CA GLN A 79 0.62 18.58 -4.21
C GLN A 79 0.35 19.87 -5.02
N GLY A 80 -0.86 20.39 -4.96
CA GLY A 80 -1.30 21.56 -5.72
C GLY A 80 -1.61 21.28 -7.20
N LEU A 81 -1.42 20.05 -7.68
CA LEU A 81 -1.81 19.66 -9.04
C LEU A 81 -3.32 19.82 -9.22
N THR A 82 -3.75 20.62 -10.19
CA THR A 82 -5.16 20.81 -10.53
C THR A 82 -5.73 19.56 -11.20
N ALA A 83 -5.98 18.52 -10.41
CA ALA A 83 -6.57 17.25 -10.82
C ALA A 83 -7.72 16.89 -9.87
N ASP A 84 -8.77 16.26 -10.38
CA ASP A 84 -9.88 15.71 -9.58
C ASP A 84 -9.86 14.19 -9.49
N LYS A 85 -9.04 13.52 -10.32
CA LYS A 85 -8.97 12.08 -10.40
C LYS A 85 -7.57 11.59 -10.79
N VAL A 86 -7.23 10.40 -10.31
CA VAL A 86 -6.07 9.63 -10.75
C VAL A 86 -6.54 8.27 -11.26
N PHE A 87 -6.01 7.87 -12.42
CA PHE A 87 -6.22 6.58 -13.05
C PHE A 87 -4.90 5.82 -13.02
N LEU A 88 -4.98 4.54 -12.67
CA LEU A 88 -3.86 3.61 -12.64
C LEU A 88 -4.18 2.43 -13.55
N THR A 89 -3.25 2.11 -14.44
CA THR A 89 -3.25 0.90 -15.25
C THR A 89 -1.99 0.11 -14.91
N ALA A 90 -2.18 -1.05 -14.29
CA ALA A 90 -1.11 -2.01 -14.07
C ALA A 90 -1.05 -2.98 -15.24
N THR A 91 0.09 -3.03 -15.92
CA THR A 91 0.45 -4.11 -16.85
C THR A 91 1.37 -5.06 -16.11
N ARG A 92 0.89 -6.27 -15.86
CA ARG A 92 1.59 -7.33 -15.12
C ARG A 92 2.59 -8.05 -16.02
N GLU A 93 3.44 -8.87 -15.41
CA GLU A 93 4.47 -9.64 -16.12
C GLU A 93 3.88 -10.62 -17.15
N ASP A 94 2.69 -11.17 -16.87
CA ASP A 94 1.93 -12.01 -17.80
C ASP A 94 1.25 -11.21 -18.94
N GLY A 95 1.42 -9.89 -18.98
CA GLY A 95 0.80 -8.97 -19.94
C GLY A 95 -0.65 -8.61 -19.61
N SER A 96 -1.26 -9.21 -18.58
CA SER A 96 -2.62 -8.87 -18.16
C SER A 96 -2.69 -7.46 -17.57
N GLN A 97 -3.82 -6.78 -17.79
CA GLN A 97 -4.01 -5.41 -17.32
C GLN A 97 -5.08 -5.30 -16.24
N LYS A 98 -4.83 -4.42 -15.26
CA LYS A 98 -5.79 -4.03 -14.22
C LYS A 98 -5.88 -2.52 -14.14
N ASN A 99 -7.11 -2.02 -14.23
CA ASN A 99 -7.40 -0.59 -14.18
C ASN A 99 -8.08 -0.25 -12.86
N LYS A 100 -7.64 0.83 -12.22
CA LYS A 100 -8.31 1.41 -11.06
C LYS A 100 -8.29 2.92 -11.17
N SER A 101 -9.25 3.58 -10.53
CA SER A 101 -9.22 5.03 -10.40
C SER A 101 -9.78 5.44 -9.05
N SER A 102 -9.34 6.60 -8.57
CA SER A 102 -9.90 7.25 -7.38
C SER A 102 -9.86 8.75 -7.59
N LYS A 103 -10.72 9.48 -6.84
CA LYS A 103 -10.65 10.94 -6.79
C LYS A 103 -9.27 11.35 -6.27
N TYR A 104 -8.78 12.50 -6.70
CA TYR A 104 -7.52 13.06 -6.23
C TYR A 104 -7.77 14.21 -5.26
N ASP A 105 -7.00 14.24 -4.18
CA ASP A 105 -6.94 15.35 -3.23
C ASP A 105 -5.69 16.17 -3.53
N SER A 106 -5.85 17.20 -4.37
CA SER A 106 -4.78 18.12 -4.74
C SER A 106 -4.12 18.80 -3.55
N GLN A 107 -4.86 19.06 -2.48
CA GLN A 107 -4.31 19.72 -1.30
C GLN A 107 -3.40 18.78 -0.52
N LYS A 108 -3.71 17.48 -0.48
CA LYS A 108 -2.89 16.46 0.20
C LYS A 108 -1.88 15.76 -0.71
N GLY A 109 -1.96 15.97 -2.02
CA GLY A 109 -1.06 15.32 -2.99
C GLY A 109 -1.24 13.81 -3.07
N ARG A 110 -2.48 13.31 -2.94
CA ARG A 110 -2.76 11.85 -2.98
C ARG A 110 -4.18 11.51 -3.42
N SER A 111 -4.43 10.26 -3.77
CA SER A 111 -5.78 9.73 -3.96
C SER A 111 -6.64 9.88 -2.69
N LYS A 112 -7.96 10.04 -2.86
CA LYS A 112 -8.91 10.11 -1.74
C LYS A 112 -9.17 8.75 -1.11
N ASP A 113 -9.10 7.69 -1.92
CA ASP A 113 -9.27 6.32 -1.47
C ASP A 113 -7.97 5.54 -1.63
N ARG A 114 -7.85 4.46 -0.87
CA ARG A 114 -6.77 3.48 -1.04
C ARG A 114 -7.10 2.56 -2.21
N PHE A 115 -6.10 2.29 -3.03
CA PHE A 115 -6.16 1.27 -4.06
C PHE A 115 -5.98 -0.11 -3.45
N ASN A 116 -6.83 -1.05 -3.84
CA ASN A 116 -6.62 -2.46 -3.54
C ASN A 116 -5.39 -2.98 -4.31
N LEU A 117 -4.32 -3.30 -3.59
CA LEU A 117 -3.07 -3.80 -4.18
C LEU A 117 -3.06 -5.32 -4.32
N TRP A 118 -3.62 -6.07 -3.35
CA TRP A 118 -3.47 -7.53 -3.27
C TRP A 118 -4.74 -8.33 -2.94
N ILE A 119 -5.79 -7.70 -2.44
CA ILE A 119 -7.00 -8.40 -1.99
C ILE A 119 -7.74 -8.96 -3.20
N TRP A 120 -7.91 -10.28 -3.24
CA TRP A 120 -8.66 -10.97 -4.28
C TRP A 120 -10.03 -11.40 -3.77
N THR A 121 -11.09 -10.86 -4.35
CA THR A 121 -12.47 -11.33 -4.10
C THR A 121 -13.21 -11.58 -5.40
N LEU A 122 -14.47 -12.02 -5.29
CA LEU A 122 -15.34 -12.18 -6.45
C LEU A 122 -15.55 -10.84 -7.19
N LEU A 123 -15.73 -9.75 -6.42
CA LEU A 123 -16.06 -8.42 -6.96
C LEU A 123 -14.84 -7.51 -7.12
N GLN A 124 -13.72 -7.83 -6.48
CA GLN A 124 -12.53 -6.99 -6.50
C GLN A 124 -11.32 -7.80 -6.95
N LYS A 125 -10.66 -7.32 -8.00
CA LYS A 125 -9.36 -7.83 -8.43
C LYS A 125 -8.25 -6.91 -7.93
N PRO A 126 -7.12 -7.46 -7.45
CA PRO A 126 -5.98 -6.66 -7.03
C PRO A 126 -5.37 -5.91 -8.20
N LEU A 127 -4.68 -4.81 -7.89
CA LEU A 127 -3.93 -4.06 -8.90
C LEU A 127 -2.64 -4.80 -9.28
N LEU A 128 -1.93 -5.31 -8.27
CA LEU A 128 -0.64 -5.98 -8.42
C LEU A 128 -0.83 -7.48 -8.61
N ASP A 129 0.22 -8.13 -9.10
CA ASP A 129 0.42 -9.57 -9.10
C ASP A 129 1.88 -9.88 -8.75
N ASP A 130 2.23 -11.17 -8.63
CA ASP A 130 3.62 -11.58 -8.45
C ASP A 130 4.52 -11.01 -9.56
N GLY A 131 5.78 -10.73 -9.20
CA GLY A 131 6.79 -10.25 -10.14
C GLY A 131 6.65 -8.76 -10.46
N ARG A 132 6.93 -8.41 -11.71
CA ARG A 132 7.09 -7.01 -12.12
C ARG A 132 5.80 -6.42 -12.68
N ASN A 133 5.34 -5.33 -12.09
CA ASN A 133 4.10 -4.64 -12.44
C ASN A 133 4.42 -3.22 -12.95
N MET A 134 4.17 -2.94 -14.23
CA MET A 134 4.32 -1.59 -14.77
C MET A 134 3.05 -0.79 -14.50
N ILE A 135 3.13 0.23 -13.65
CA ILE A 135 2.02 1.10 -13.29
C ILE A 135 2.08 2.37 -14.14
N SER A 136 1.20 2.47 -15.13
CA SER A 136 0.94 3.72 -15.84
C SER A 136 -0.08 4.54 -15.07
N TYR A 137 0.21 5.80 -14.79
CA TYR A 137 -0.70 6.70 -14.09
C TYR A 137 -1.07 7.91 -14.93
N GLU A 138 -2.31 8.38 -14.76
CA GLU A 138 -2.84 9.58 -15.40
C GLU A 138 -3.66 10.37 -14.38
N PHE A 139 -3.26 11.61 -14.12
CA PHE A 139 -4.04 12.59 -13.37
C PHE A 139 -4.89 13.40 -14.33
N LYS A 140 -6.20 13.52 -14.04
CA LYS A 140 -7.14 14.26 -14.89
C LYS A 140 -7.83 15.38 -14.14
N LYS A 141 -8.25 16.39 -14.89
CA LYS A 141 -9.23 17.41 -14.49
C LYS A 141 -10.40 17.34 -15.46
N GLY A 142 -11.55 16.82 -15.01
CA GLY A 142 -12.60 16.40 -15.92
C GLY A 142 -12.07 15.36 -16.92
N ASN A 143 -12.12 15.67 -18.21
CA ASN A 143 -11.65 14.79 -19.28
C ASN A 143 -10.21 15.06 -19.74
N GLN A 144 -9.57 16.11 -19.24
CA GLN A 144 -8.23 16.51 -19.68
C GLN A 144 -7.16 15.87 -18.79
N SER A 145 -6.16 15.24 -19.42
CA SER A 145 -4.93 14.80 -18.74
C SER A 145 -4.09 16.01 -18.35
N VAL A 146 -3.68 16.08 -17.08
CA VAL A 146 -2.85 17.18 -16.55
C VAL A 146 -1.46 16.72 -16.12
N ALA A 147 -1.29 15.42 -15.83
CA ALA A 147 0.01 14.81 -15.59
C ALA A 147 -0.08 13.29 -15.81
N GLN A 148 1.00 12.68 -16.29
CA GLN A 148 1.06 11.24 -16.51
C GLN A 148 2.49 10.74 -16.36
N GLY A 149 2.64 9.42 -16.22
CA GLY A 149 3.94 8.78 -16.17
C GLY A 149 3.83 7.31 -15.84
N GLN A 150 4.97 6.72 -15.51
CA GLN A 150 5.07 5.30 -15.22
C GLN A 150 6.02 5.06 -14.05
N LEU A 151 5.74 4.00 -13.29
CA LEU A 151 6.66 3.45 -12.30
C LEU A 151 6.53 1.93 -12.28
N VAL A 152 7.58 1.26 -11.86
CA VAL A 152 7.59 -0.20 -11.74
C VAL A 152 7.41 -0.57 -10.28
N VAL A 153 6.45 -1.43 -9.99
CA VAL A 153 6.28 -2.05 -8.67
C VAL A 153 6.65 -3.52 -8.77
N THR A 154 7.45 -4.01 -7.84
CA THR A 154 7.86 -5.41 -7.79
C THR A 154 7.25 -6.07 -6.57
N VAL A 155 6.63 -7.24 -6.78
CA VAL A 155 6.14 -8.11 -5.71
C VAL A 155 6.98 -9.37 -5.68
N SER A 156 7.70 -9.60 -4.58
CA SER A 156 8.47 -10.82 -4.37
C SER A 156 7.62 -11.85 -3.63
N ARG A 157 7.51 -13.06 -4.18
CA ARG A 157 6.83 -14.16 -3.50
C ARG A 157 7.74 -14.76 -2.44
N MET A 158 7.30 -14.70 -1.19
CA MET A 158 8.00 -15.26 -0.03
C MET A 158 7.55 -16.69 0.25
N PRO A 159 8.36 -17.49 0.98
CA PRO A 159 7.94 -18.80 1.46
C PRO A 159 6.67 -18.69 2.31
N SER A 160 5.79 -19.69 2.19
CA SER A 160 4.57 -19.74 2.99
C SER A 160 4.88 -19.75 4.49
N LYS A 161 4.03 -19.09 5.28
CA LYS A 161 4.09 -19.10 6.75
C LYS A 161 2.96 -19.95 7.32
N GLN A 162 3.32 -20.81 8.26
CA GLN A 162 2.37 -21.61 9.02
C GLN A 162 2.07 -20.93 10.35
N CYS A 163 0.81 -20.54 10.54
CA CYS A 163 0.30 -20.12 11.84
C CYS A 163 0.09 -21.34 12.74
N PRO A 164 0.26 -21.18 14.07
CA PRO A 164 -0.06 -22.22 15.04
C PRO A 164 -1.57 -22.50 15.04
N SER A 165 -1.96 -23.76 15.26
CA SER A 165 -3.38 -24.11 15.34
C SER A 165 -4.10 -23.27 16.38
N GLY A 166 -5.30 -22.79 16.03
CA GLY A 166 -6.09 -21.88 16.86
C GLY A 166 -7.46 -22.43 17.20
N SER A 167 -8.08 -21.84 18.23
CA SER A 167 -9.51 -22.04 18.49
C SER A 167 -10.15 -20.84 19.19
N TYR A 168 -11.46 -20.67 19.01
CA TYR A 168 -12.24 -19.70 19.79
C TYR A 168 -13.70 -20.10 19.94
N ASN A 169 -14.35 -19.52 20.96
CA ASN A 169 -15.78 -19.65 21.19
C ASN A 169 -16.54 -18.46 20.59
N SER A 170 -17.62 -18.74 19.85
CA SER A 170 -18.55 -17.74 19.31
C SER A 170 -19.95 -17.90 19.90
N GLY A 171 -20.60 -16.77 20.15
CA GLY A 171 -22.03 -16.71 20.47
C GLY A 171 -22.93 -16.69 19.23
N VAL A 172 -22.34 -16.73 18.03
CA VAL A 172 -23.03 -16.62 16.75
C VAL A 172 -22.85 -17.93 15.99
N SER A 173 -23.95 -18.61 15.65
CA SER A 173 -23.91 -19.88 14.89
C SER A 173 -23.25 -19.71 13.51
N GLN A 174 -23.49 -18.58 12.85
CA GLN A 174 -22.96 -18.27 11.51
C GLN A 174 -21.42 -18.35 11.41
N ASP A 175 -20.69 -18.16 12.52
CA ASP A 175 -19.23 -18.26 12.51
C ASP A 175 -18.76 -19.68 12.17
N CYS A 176 -19.54 -20.71 12.53
CA CYS A 176 -19.26 -22.10 12.18
C CYS A 176 -19.58 -22.43 10.72
N GLU A 177 -20.23 -21.53 10.00
CA GLU A 177 -20.56 -21.68 8.58
C GLU A 177 -19.71 -20.75 7.69
N ASN A 178 -19.11 -19.71 8.26
CA ASN A 178 -18.34 -18.72 7.52
C ASN A 178 -16.84 -18.89 7.72
N GLN A 179 -16.24 -19.78 6.94
CA GLN A 179 -14.80 -20.04 6.95
C GLN A 179 -13.98 -18.77 6.67
N ILE A 180 -14.39 -17.93 5.70
CA ILE A 180 -13.60 -16.77 5.26
C ILE A 180 -13.39 -15.79 6.41
N THR A 181 -14.49 -15.32 7.02
CA THR A 181 -14.42 -14.36 8.14
C THR A 181 -13.69 -14.95 9.35
N SER A 182 -13.89 -16.24 9.63
CA SER A 182 -13.24 -16.94 10.73
C SER A 182 -11.73 -17.06 10.51
N CYS A 183 -11.30 -17.39 9.30
CA CYS A 183 -9.88 -17.46 8.93
C CYS A 183 -9.20 -16.09 8.94
N ASP A 184 -9.85 -15.04 8.42
CA ASP A 184 -9.32 -13.67 8.47
C ASP A 184 -9.10 -13.20 9.91
N ARG A 185 -10.06 -13.46 10.80
CA ARG A 185 -9.94 -13.18 12.22
C ARG A 185 -8.79 -13.97 12.85
N TYR A 186 -8.69 -15.26 12.56
CA TYR A 186 -7.63 -16.12 13.08
C TYR A 186 -6.24 -15.65 12.68
N PHE A 187 -6.02 -15.27 11.42
CA PHE A 187 -4.74 -14.73 10.99
C PHE A 187 -4.43 -13.39 11.68
N ALA A 188 -5.41 -12.48 11.79
CA ALA A 188 -5.23 -11.22 12.49
C ALA A 188 -4.86 -11.40 13.97
N GLN A 189 -5.50 -12.35 14.66
CA GLN A 189 -5.21 -12.67 16.06
C GLN A 189 -3.82 -13.27 16.28
N ASN A 190 -3.30 -14.00 15.28
CA ASN A 190 -1.96 -14.56 15.29
C ASN A 190 -0.93 -13.63 14.61
N ASN A 191 -1.20 -12.32 14.56
CA ASN A 191 -0.34 -11.31 13.95
C ASN A 191 0.17 -11.73 12.55
N TYR A 192 -0.70 -12.35 11.74
CA TYR A 192 -0.38 -12.86 10.41
C TYR A 192 0.82 -13.82 10.37
N CYS A 193 0.95 -14.67 11.39
CA CYS A 193 2.02 -15.65 11.58
C CYS A 193 3.43 -15.03 11.67
N GLN A 194 3.52 -13.80 12.19
CA GLN A 194 4.80 -13.13 12.49
C GLN A 194 5.29 -13.45 13.90
#